data_AF-A0A7C2V8B0-F1
#
_entry.id   AF-A0A7C2V8B0-F1
#
_cell.length_a   1.000
_cell.length_b   1.000
_cell.length_c   1.000
_cell.angle_alpha   90.00
_cell.angle_beta   90.00
_cell.angle_gamma   90.00
#
_symmetry.space_group_name_H-M   'P 1'
#
loop_
_entity.id
_entity.type
_entity.pdbx_description
1 polymer ?
#
loop_
_entity_poly.entity_id
_entity_poly.type
_entity_poly.pdbx_seq_one_letter_code
_entity_poly.pdbx_strand_id
1 'polypeptide(L)'
;MWFISDGSGLSREEPFPADQLVKVKCLPFNSRGQVAIEDVTQVQITTASRAKKPYPPGNVRVNTLYWPAQIVSDAVLAWAHRNRLVQTQVVQQDAGSQGTQEGTYTVQVYVGGTLRQTYSGLTGTSQIYTALQRFTDDKDGSKTVVFRITPINGSFTGTIRDTDAFTMGGMGLCLGLELGGRNA
;
A
#
# COMPACT_ATOMS: atom_id res chain seq x y z
N MET A 1 -0.17 29.16 -33.28
CA MET A 1 -0.33 29.74 -31.93
C MET A 1 -1.69 29.29 -31.40
N TRP A 2 -1.73 28.53 -30.31
CA TRP A 2 -2.97 28.10 -29.66
C TRP A 2 -3.22 29.03 -28.48
N PHE A 3 -4.43 29.58 -28.37
CA PHE A 3 -4.86 30.37 -27.22
C PHE A 3 -5.84 29.52 -26.40
N ILE A 4 -5.64 29.48 -25.08
CA ILE A 4 -6.59 28.88 -24.15
C ILE A 4 -7.58 29.99 -23.79
N SER A 5 -8.86 29.82 -24.10
CA SER A 5 -9.93 30.66 -23.55
C SER A 5 -10.40 30.11 -22.21
N ASP A 6 -10.81 31.01 -21.32
CA ASP A 6 -11.38 30.76 -20.01
C ASP A 6 -12.87 30.37 -20.11
N GLY A 7 -13.22 29.27 -19.45
CA GLY A 7 -14.62 28.88 -19.18
C GLY A 7 -14.94 29.15 -17.71
N SER A 8 -16.19 29.47 -17.38
CA SER A 8 -16.63 29.61 -15.99
C SER A 8 -16.88 28.23 -15.36
N GLY A 9 -16.23 27.97 -14.23
CA GLY A 9 -16.41 26.77 -13.42
C GLY A 9 -17.02 27.12 -12.07
N LEU A 10 -18.00 26.34 -11.62
CA LEU A 10 -18.50 26.44 -10.25
C LEU A 10 -17.52 25.70 -9.33
N SER A 11 -16.91 26.40 -8.37
CA SER A 11 -16.07 25.79 -7.34
C SER A 11 -16.94 25.25 -6.21
N ARG A 12 -16.95 23.94 -5.99
CA ARG A 12 -17.47 23.33 -4.76
C ARG A 12 -16.29 23.08 -3.83
N GLU A 13 -16.17 23.88 -2.78
CA GLU A 13 -15.16 23.71 -1.73
C GLU A 13 -15.55 22.58 -0.78
N GLU A 14 -15.50 21.34 -1.26
CA GLU A 14 -15.47 20.19 -0.37
C GLU A 14 -14.01 19.82 -0.11
N PRO A 15 -13.54 19.85 1.15
CA PRO A 15 -12.22 19.32 1.46
C PRO A 15 -12.26 17.80 1.22
N PHE A 16 -11.60 17.35 0.16
CA PHE A 16 -11.56 15.96 -0.30
C PHE A 16 -12.87 15.45 -0.94
N PRO A 17 -13.27 15.97 -2.12
CA PRO A 17 -14.42 15.42 -2.83
C PRO A 17 -14.16 13.96 -3.22
N ALA A 18 -15.23 13.17 -3.35
CA ALA A 18 -15.15 11.86 -4.00
C ALA A 18 -14.79 12.01 -5.49
N ASP A 19 -14.70 10.90 -6.21
CA ASP A 19 -14.42 10.91 -7.65
C ASP A 19 -15.47 11.77 -8.37
N GLN A 20 -14.98 12.67 -9.21
CA GLN A 20 -15.77 13.61 -10.00
C GLN A 20 -15.46 13.38 -11.46
N LEU A 21 -16.52 13.30 -12.27
CA LEU A 21 -16.41 13.25 -13.72
C LEU A 21 -16.28 14.67 -14.25
N VAL A 22 -15.08 15.05 -14.66
CA VAL A 22 -14.81 16.34 -15.30
C VAL A 22 -15.00 16.18 -16.80
N LYS A 23 -15.84 17.04 -17.38
CA LYS A 23 -16.19 17.03 -18.80
C LYS A 23 -15.75 18.36 -19.42
N VAL A 24 -15.03 18.29 -20.53
CA VAL A 24 -14.53 19.47 -21.24
C VAL A 24 -14.81 19.33 -22.72
N LYS A 25 -15.22 20.43 -23.34
CA LYS A 25 -15.29 20.57 -24.80
C LYS A 25 -14.35 21.71 -25.19
N CYS A 26 -13.35 21.41 -26.01
CA CYS A 26 -12.44 22.43 -26.54
C CYS A 26 -13.07 23.04 -27.79
N LEU A 27 -13.48 24.30 -27.74
CA LEU A 27 -14.13 25.00 -28.86
C LEU A 27 -13.08 25.75 -29.69
N PRO A 28 -12.69 25.24 -30.88
CA PRO A 28 -11.75 25.95 -31.74
C PRO A 28 -12.41 27.22 -32.28
N PHE A 29 -11.63 28.29 -32.38
CA PHE A 29 -12.08 29.56 -32.98
C PHE A 29 -11.00 30.14 -33.88
N ASN A 30 -11.42 30.93 -34.87
CA ASN A 30 -10.55 31.71 -35.75
C ASN A 30 -11.21 33.06 -36.09
N SER A 31 -10.60 33.85 -36.98
CA SER A 31 -11.13 35.17 -37.37
C SER A 31 -12.49 35.14 -38.07
N ARG A 32 -12.99 33.96 -38.48
CA ARG A 32 -14.31 33.76 -39.09
C ARG A 32 -15.38 33.30 -38.09
N GLY A 33 -15.00 32.89 -36.89
CA GLY A 33 -15.94 32.46 -35.85
C GLY A 33 -15.45 31.28 -35.02
N GLN A 34 -16.32 30.82 -34.14
CA GLN A 34 -16.10 29.69 -33.22
C GLN A 34 -17.01 28.53 -33.61
N VAL A 35 -16.52 27.30 -33.47
CA VAL A 35 -17.32 26.08 -33.70
C VAL A 35 -18.43 25.96 -32.66
N ALA A 36 -19.63 25.54 -33.06
CA ALA A 36 -20.75 25.32 -32.16
C ALA A 36 -20.45 24.20 -31.15
N ILE A 37 -20.92 24.35 -29.92
CA ILE A 37 -20.62 23.40 -28.82
C ILE A 37 -21.18 22.00 -29.07
N GLU A 38 -22.25 21.89 -29.85
CA GLU A 38 -22.89 20.63 -30.22
C GLU A 38 -21.99 19.79 -31.15
N ASP A 39 -21.20 20.45 -32.00
CA ASP A 39 -20.33 19.82 -32.98
C ASP A 39 -18.98 19.36 -32.40
N VAL A 40 -18.67 19.78 -31.17
CA VAL A 40 -17.41 19.45 -30.49
C VAL A 40 -17.54 18.18 -29.66
N THR A 41 -16.67 17.21 -29.94
CA THR A 41 -16.53 15.98 -29.14
C THR A 41 -16.09 16.31 -27.71
N GLN A 42 -16.80 15.74 -26.74
CA GLN A 42 -16.49 15.90 -25.33
C GLN A 42 -15.31 15.02 -24.91
N VAL A 43 -14.34 15.59 -24.21
CA VAL A 43 -13.30 14.87 -23.48
C VAL A 43 -13.73 14.78 -22.02
N GLN A 44 -13.49 13.63 -21.39
CA GLN A 44 -13.81 13.45 -19.98
C GLN A 44 -12.69 12.73 -19.22
N ILE A 45 -12.54 13.10 -17.95
CA ILE A 45 -11.62 12.46 -17.02
C ILE A 45 -12.32 12.31 -15.67
N THR A 46 -12.16 11.15 -15.04
CA THR A 46 -12.65 10.92 -13.67
C THR A 46 -11.49 11.15 -12.71
N THR A 47 -11.71 11.97 -11.68
CA THR A 47 -10.74 12.12 -10.59
C THR A 47 -10.65 10.81 -9.78
N ALA A 48 -9.55 10.59 -9.05
CA ALA A 48 -9.24 9.30 -8.42
C ALA A 48 -9.07 9.39 -6.88
N SER A 49 -9.80 10.32 -6.25
CA SER A 49 -9.88 10.54 -4.78
C SER A 49 -8.56 10.37 -4.03
N ARG A 50 -7.43 10.81 -4.62
CA ARG A 50 -6.09 10.52 -4.09
C ARG A 50 -5.91 11.05 -2.66
N ALA A 51 -6.55 12.16 -2.35
CA ALA A 51 -6.50 12.78 -1.03
C ALA A 51 -7.29 12.03 0.06
N LYS A 52 -8.12 11.03 -0.31
CA LYS A 52 -8.79 10.11 0.63
C LYS A 52 -8.01 8.82 0.87
N LYS A 53 -7.00 8.53 0.03
CA LYS A 53 -6.19 7.33 0.18
C LYS A 53 -5.28 7.49 1.41
N PRO A 54 -5.20 6.48 2.29
CA PRO A 54 -4.27 6.49 3.41
C PRO A 54 -2.82 6.67 2.96
N TYR A 55 -2.02 7.31 3.81
CA TYR A 55 -0.58 7.32 3.63
C TYR A 55 0.02 5.93 3.90
N PRO A 56 1.12 5.57 3.20
CA PRO A 56 1.78 4.29 3.40
C PRO A 56 2.24 4.14 4.86
N PRO A 57 2.25 2.91 5.40
CA PRO A 57 2.88 2.66 6.70
C PRO A 57 4.35 3.09 6.67
N GLY A 58 4.80 3.70 7.77
CA GLY A 58 6.20 4.03 8.00
C GLY A 58 6.88 2.97 8.86
N ASN A 59 8.19 3.12 9.05
CA ASN A 59 9.00 2.37 10.01
C ASN A 59 8.74 0.85 10.02
N VAL A 60 8.60 0.26 8.82
CA VAL A 60 8.31 -1.17 8.67
C VAL A 60 9.55 -1.97 9.05
N ARG A 61 9.40 -2.91 9.98
CA ARG A 61 10.48 -3.75 10.51
C ARG A 61 9.98 -5.17 10.75
N VAL A 62 10.88 -6.15 10.61
CA VAL A 62 10.67 -7.55 11.00
C VAL A 62 11.64 -7.85 12.14
N ASN A 63 11.13 -8.31 13.29
CA ASN A 63 11.91 -8.57 14.50
C ASN A 63 12.85 -7.40 14.86
N THR A 64 12.33 -6.17 14.81
CA THR A 64 13.04 -4.89 15.09
C THR A 64 14.08 -4.44 14.05
N LEU A 65 14.32 -5.23 13.01
CA LEU A 65 15.26 -4.94 11.92
C LEU A 65 14.51 -4.49 10.66
N TYR A 66 15.09 -3.59 9.87
CA TYR A 66 14.45 -3.11 8.64
C TYR A 66 14.41 -4.19 7.56
N TRP A 67 15.53 -4.87 7.32
CA TRP A 67 15.68 -5.83 6.21
C TRP A 67 16.52 -7.02 6.67
N PRO A 68 16.01 -7.88 7.58
CA PRO A 68 16.75 -9.07 7.98
C PRO A 68 16.86 -10.02 6.78
N ALA A 69 18.03 -10.61 6.55
CA ALA A 69 18.16 -11.70 5.56
C ALA A 69 17.57 -13.02 6.09
N GLN A 70 17.64 -13.22 7.40
CA GLN A 70 17.17 -14.42 8.09
C GLN A 70 16.67 -14.07 9.49
N ILE A 71 15.65 -14.79 9.95
CA ILE A 71 15.22 -14.81 11.35
C ILE A 71 15.11 -16.25 11.88
N VAL A 72 15.24 -16.42 13.18
CA VAL A 72 15.30 -17.74 13.85
C VAL A 72 14.19 -17.85 14.91
N SER A 73 12.94 -17.63 14.51
CA SER A 73 11.72 -17.69 15.35
C SER A 73 10.50 -17.21 14.56
N ASP A 74 9.40 -16.95 15.26
CA ASP A 74 8.27 -16.15 14.77
C ASP A 74 8.75 -14.84 14.11
N ALA A 75 8.09 -14.49 13.01
CA ALA A 75 8.27 -13.21 12.33
C ALA A 75 7.29 -12.18 12.90
N VAL A 76 7.80 -11.24 13.68
CA VAL A 76 7.03 -10.11 14.20
C VAL A 76 7.21 -8.93 13.25
N LEU A 77 6.20 -8.68 12.42
CA LEU A 77 6.11 -7.50 11.58
C LEU A 77 5.61 -6.33 12.43
N ALA A 78 6.28 -5.19 12.37
CA ALA A 78 5.87 -3.95 13.02
C ALA A 78 5.94 -2.78 12.03
N TRP A 79 5.07 -1.78 12.22
CA TRP A 79 5.03 -0.56 11.42
C TRP A 79 4.56 0.65 12.24
N ALA A 80 4.75 1.85 11.70
CA ALA A 80 4.22 3.10 12.23
C ALA A 80 3.03 3.59 11.38
N HIS A 81 1.99 4.08 12.05
CA HIS A 81 0.85 4.69 11.37
C HIS A 81 1.20 6.04 10.75
N ARG A 82 0.58 6.35 9.62
CA ARG A 82 0.60 7.67 9.00
C ARG A 82 -0.84 8.11 8.79
N ASN A 83 -1.19 9.25 9.36
CA ASN A 83 -2.55 9.78 9.30
C ASN A 83 -2.54 11.08 8.49
N ARG A 84 -3.28 11.08 7.38
CA ARG A 84 -3.28 12.18 6.42
C ARG A 84 -3.90 13.47 6.95
N LEU A 85 -4.70 13.40 8.01
CA LEU A 85 -5.40 14.56 8.58
C LEU A 85 -4.53 15.36 9.56
N VAL A 86 -3.50 14.72 10.13
CA VAL A 86 -2.65 15.33 11.18
C VAL A 86 -1.20 15.47 10.76
N GLN A 87 -0.75 14.70 9.76
CA GLN A 87 0.61 14.81 9.25
C GLN A 87 0.73 16.04 8.33
N THR A 88 1.06 17.19 8.92
CA THR A 88 1.17 18.49 8.21
C THR A 88 2.55 18.76 7.60
N GLN A 89 3.52 17.88 7.84
CA GLN A 89 4.90 18.03 7.38
C GLN A 89 5.49 16.71 6.86
N VAL A 90 6.64 16.81 6.20
CA VAL A 90 7.42 15.63 5.83
C VAL A 90 7.92 14.94 7.09
N VAL A 91 7.67 13.64 7.20
CA VAL A 91 8.06 12.83 8.35
C VAL A 91 8.99 11.73 7.88
N GLN A 92 10.15 11.61 8.55
CA GLN A 92 11.19 10.61 8.26
C GLN A 92 10.63 9.19 8.24
N GLN A 93 11.22 8.29 7.44
CA GLN A 93 10.70 6.93 7.28
C GLN A 93 10.72 6.14 8.60
N ASP A 94 11.72 6.35 9.44
CA ASP A 94 11.96 5.68 10.72
C ASP A 94 11.18 6.28 11.90
N ALA A 95 10.53 7.43 11.70
CA ALA A 95 9.72 8.07 12.72
C ALA A 95 8.54 7.19 13.15
N GLY A 96 8.14 7.35 14.42
CA GLY A 96 6.98 6.69 15.00
C GLY A 96 5.64 7.12 14.38
N SER A 97 4.57 6.52 14.90
CA SER A 97 3.20 6.76 14.44
C SER A 97 2.82 8.24 14.50
N GLN A 98 2.16 8.72 13.45
CA GLN A 98 1.65 10.08 13.37
C GLN A 98 0.15 10.09 13.69
N GLY A 99 -0.21 10.57 14.88
CA GLY A 99 -1.58 10.58 15.39
C GLY A 99 -2.19 9.19 15.59
N THR A 100 -3.52 9.14 15.59
CA THR A 100 -4.28 7.88 15.68
C THR A 100 -4.31 7.17 14.33
N GLN A 101 -4.46 5.84 14.36
CA GLN A 101 -4.59 5.05 13.15
C GLN A 101 -5.78 5.52 12.29
N GLU A 102 -5.51 5.78 11.02
CA GLU A 102 -6.53 6.02 10.02
C GLU A 102 -6.93 4.69 9.36
N GLY A 103 -8.19 4.29 9.50
CA GLY A 103 -8.69 3.06 8.88
C GLY A 103 -8.05 1.78 9.44
N THR A 104 -7.75 0.81 8.57
CA THR A 104 -7.21 -0.50 8.94
C THR A 104 -6.01 -0.89 8.08
N TYR A 105 -5.27 -1.92 8.49
CA TYR A 105 -4.25 -2.55 7.67
C TYR A 105 -4.69 -3.94 7.22
N THR A 106 -4.24 -4.31 6.03
CA THR A 106 -4.21 -5.71 5.58
C THR A 106 -2.75 -6.13 5.43
N VAL A 107 -2.36 -7.19 6.12
CA VAL A 107 -1.04 -7.83 6.01
C VAL A 107 -1.21 -9.14 5.26
N GLN A 108 -0.47 -9.29 4.17
CA GLN A 108 -0.39 -10.51 3.39
C GLN A 108 1.00 -11.11 3.54
N VAL A 109 1.08 -12.43 3.72
CA VAL A 109 2.35 -13.17 3.82
C VAL A 109 2.51 -14.00 2.58
N TYR A 110 3.57 -13.72 1.83
CA TYR A 110 3.97 -14.48 0.66
C TYR A 110 5.14 -15.40 1.02
N VAL A 111 5.05 -16.65 0.60
CA VAL A 111 6.09 -17.66 0.78
C VAL A 111 6.48 -18.21 -0.58
N GLY A 112 7.73 -18.01 -0.98
CA GLY A 112 8.22 -18.34 -2.33
C GLY A 112 7.37 -17.72 -3.43
N GLY A 113 6.91 -16.48 -3.23
CA GLY A 113 6.05 -15.75 -4.16
C GLY A 113 4.57 -16.13 -4.15
N THR A 114 4.16 -17.13 -3.37
CA THR A 114 2.74 -17.55 -3.25
C THR A 114 2.12 -16.96 -1.99
N LEU A 115 0.92 -16.38 -2.11
CA LEU A 115 0.17 -15.88 -0.94
C LEU A 115 -0.24 -17.06 -0.04
N ARG A 116 0.09 -16.98 1.25
CA ARG A 116 -0.20 -18.03 2.24
C ARG A 116 -1.11 -17.57 3.37
N GLN A 117 -0.88 -16.37 3.89
CA GLN A 117 -1.67 -15.81 4.98
C GLN A 117 -2.20 -14.44 4.57
N THR A 118 -3.40 -14.11 5.06
CA THR A 118 -3.99 -12.77 4.96
C THR A 118 -4.60 -12.40 6.30
N TYR A 119 -4.14 -11.31 6.87
CA TYR A 119 -4.66 -10.70 8.09
C TYR A 119 -5.28 -9.36 7.72
N SER A 120 -6.61 -9.29 7.73
CA SER A 120 -7.37 -8.10 7.30
C SER A 120 -8.00 -7.38 8.47
N GLY A 121 -8.31 -6.10 8.29
CA GLY A 121 -9.02 -5.32 9.31
C GLY A 121 -8.19 -5.03 10.56
N LEU A 122 -6.86 -5.05 10.45
CA LEU A 122 -5.97 -4.88 11.59
C LEU A 122 -6.05 -3.46 12.15
N THR A 123 -6.26 -3.40 13.47
CA THR A 123 -6.11 -2.22 14.31
C THR A 123 -4.90 -2.45 15.20
N GLY A 124 -3.94 -1.53 15.17
CA GLY A 124 -2.63 -1.68 15.80
C GLY A 124 -1.47 -1.70 14.79
N THR A 125 -0.26 -1.81 15.33
CA THR A 125 1.01 -1.57 14.63
C THR A 125 1.85 -2.83 14.42
N SER A 126 1.30 -4.01 14.67
CA SER A 126 2.04 -5.26 14.59
C SER A 126 1.21 -6.43 14.11
N GLN A 127 1.84 -7.37 13.42
CA GLN A 127 1.28 -8.67 13.08
C GLN A 127 2.35 -9.74 13.21
N ILE A 128 1.99 -10.89 13.79
CA ILE A 128 2.89 -12.03 13.95
C ILE A 128 2.53 -13.08 12.90
N TYR A 129 3.55 -13.58 12.21
CA TYR A 129 3.51 -14.81 11.44
C TYR A 129 4.36 -15.85 12.15
N THR A 130 3.70 -16.88 12.67
CA THR A 130 4.35 -17.81 13.61
C THR A 130 5.19 -18.86 12.89
N ALA A 131 6.17 -19.41 13.58
CA ALA A 131 6.94 -20.56 13.11
C ALA A 131 6.03 -21.77 12.78
N LEU A 132 4.92 -21.94 13.49
CA LEU A 132 3.96 -23.01 13.19
C LEU A 132 3.23 -22.78 11.85
N GLN A 133 2.82 -21.54 11.56
CA GLN A 133 2.25 -21.19 10.26
C GLN A 133 3.28 -21.36 9.15
N ARG A 134 4.53 -20.94 9.41
CA ARG A 134 5.67 -21.15 8.50
C ARG A 134 5.87 -22.62 8.15
N PHE A 135 5.89 -23.50 9.14
CA PHE A 135 6.03 -24.94 8.94
C PHE A 135 4.90 -25.53 8.09
N THR A 136 3.68 -25.03 8.28
CA THR A 136 2.50 -25.46 7.51
C THR A 136 2.60 -25.01 6.05
N ASP A 137 3.05 -23.78 5.83
CA ASP A 137 3.13 -23.14 4.52
C ASP A 137 4.32 -23.63 3.67
N ASP A 138 5.38 -24.10 4.32
CA ASP A 138 6.61 -24.62 3.71
C ASP A 138 7.40 -25.51 4.68
N LYS A 139 7.19 -26.83 4.59
CA LYS A 139 7.70 -27.80 5.56
C LYS A 139 9.23 -27.85 5.64
N ASP A 140 9.92 -27.55 4.54
CA ASP A 140 11.38 -27.61 4.45
C ASP A 140 12.07 -26.29 4.86
N GLY A 141 11.29 -25.24 5.11
CA GLY A 141 11.81 -23.94 5.51
C GLY A 141 12.62 -23.21 4.42
N SER A 142 12.71 -23.75 3.20
CA SER A 142 13.64 -23.29 2.17
C SER A 142 13.23 -22.01 1.46
N LYS A 143 11.93 -21.73 1.36
CA LYS A 143 11.41 -20.58 0.61
C LYS A 143 11.53 -19.27 1.41
N THR A 144 11.75 -18.18 0.71
CA THR A 144 11.74 -16.85 1.30
C THR A 144 10.32 -16.40 1.66
N VAL A 145 10.24 -15.49 2.62
CA VAL A 145 9.04 -14.87 3.13
C VAL A 145 9.07 -13.38 2.79
N VAL A 146 7.94 -12.84 2.36
CA VAL A 146 7.72 -11.41 2.12
C VAL A 146 6.40 -11.01 2.76
N PHE A 147 6.43 -9.94 3.57
CA PHE A 147 5.21 -9.31 4.04
C PHE A 147 4.80 -8.19 3.09
N ARG A 148 3.51 -8.11 2.80
CA ARG A 148 2.89 -7.00 2.09
C ARG A 148 1.89 -6.31 3.01
N ILE A 149 2.09 -5.03 3.27
CA ILE A 149 1.25 -4.21 4.12
C ILE A 149 0.47 -3.23 3.25
N THR A 150 -0.85 -3.26 3.38
CA THR A 150 -1.77 -2.41 2.63
C THR A 150 -2.62 -1.59 3.60
N PRO A 151 -2.50 -0.25 3.64
CA PRO A 151 -3.39 0.59 4.43
C PRO A 151 -4.72 0.82 3.70
N ILE A 152 -5.82 0.73 4.43
CA ILE A 152 -7.20 0.80 3.92
C ILE A 152 -7.99 1.83 4.72
N ASN A 153 -8.69 2.75 4.04
CA ASN A 153 -9.69 3.62 4.67
C ASN A 153 -11.01 3.51 3.91
N GLY A 154 -11.95 2.76 4.47
CA GLY A 154 -13.19 2.39 3.77
C GLY A 154 -12.88 1.60 2.50
N SER A 155 -13.33 2.09 1.35
CA SER A 155 -13.02 1.51 0.03
C SER A 155 -11.69 2.01 -0.58
N PHE A 156 -11.01 2.96 0.06
CA PHE A 156 -9.77 3.52 -0.47
C PHE A 156 -8.55 2.72 -0.01
N THR A 157 -7.79 2.25 -1.00
CA THR A 157 -6.50 1.58 -0.78
C THR A 157 -5.36 2.58 -0.92
N GLY A 158 -4.52 2.67 0.11
CA GLY A 158 -3.31 3.49 0.10
C GLY A 158 -2.13 2.78 -0.57
N THR A 159 -0.95 3.38 -0.44
CA THR A 159 0.26 2.81 -1.07
C THR A 159 0.74 1.59 -0.29
N ILE A 160 0.98 0.50 -1.01
CA ILE A 160 1.46 -0.77 -0.48
C ILE A 160 2.93 -0.65 -0.05
N ARG A 161 3.30 -1.36 1.02
CA ARG A 161 4.71 -1.57 1.42
C ARG A 161 4.99 -3.06 1.53
N ASP A 162 5.98 -3.51 0.79
CA ASP A 162 6.51 -4.87 0.88
C ASP A 162 7.80 -4.87 1.71
N THR A 163 8.06 -5.97 2.40
CA THR A 163 9.38 -6.20 2.97
C THR A 163 10.35 -6.79 1.95
N ASP A 164 11.65 -6.63 2.19
CA ASP A 164 12.63 -7.47 1.52
C ASP A 164 12.36 -8.95 1.86
N ALA A 165 12.77 -9.82 0.94
CA ALA A 165 12.63 -11.26 1.10
C ALA A 165 13.63 -11.76 2.14
N PHE A 166 13.15 -12.55 3.09
CA PHE A 166 13.97 -13.12 4.17
C PHE A 166 13.63 -14.59 4.39
N THR A 167 14.54 -15.36 4.99
CA THR A 167 14.25 -16.75 5.39
C THR A 167 13.87 -16.85 6.86
N MET A 168 13.03 -17.83 7.18
CA MET A 168 12.70 -18.20 8.55
C MET A 168 13.29 -19.58 8.84
N GLY A 169 14.21 -19.66 9.82
CA GLY A 169 14.84 -20.91 10.28
C GLY A 169 14.68 -21.14 11.79
N GLY A 170 15.38 -22.15 12.33
CA GLY A 170 15.44 -22.41 13.79
C GLY A 170 14.92 -23.78 14.24
N MET A 171 15.14 -24.10 15.52
CA MET A 171 14.89 -25.42 16.11
C MET A 171 13.41 -25.84 15.92
N GLY A 172 13.18 -26.79 15.02
CA GLY A 172 11.86 -27.33 14.68
C GLY A 172 11.40 -27.08 13.23
N LEU A 173 12.06 -26.21 12.46
CA LEU A 173 11.69 -25.90 11.07
C LEU A 173 12.57 -26.59 10.01
N CYS A 174 13.75 -27.10 10.40
CA CYS A 174 14.75 -27.62 9.46
C CYS A 174 15.77 -28.56 10.14
N LEU A 175 15.33 -29.69 10.71
CA LEU A 175 16.28 -30.67 11.27
C LEU A 175 17.16 -31.35 10.20
N GLY A 176 16.72 -31.40 8.94
CA GLY A 176 17.43 -32.09 7.85
C GLY A 176 18.53 -31.27 7.14
N LEU A 177 18.43 -29.93 7.14
CA LEU A 177 19.31 -29.05 6.36
C LEU A 177 20.51 -28.51 7.17
N GLU A 178 20.34 -28.27 8.46
CA GLU A 178 21.40 -27.66 9.30
C GLU A 178 22.24 -28.71 10.08
N LEU A 179 21.89 -30.00 10.02
CA LEU A 179 22.57 -31.08 10.74
C LEU A 179 22.95 -32.30 9.87
N GLY A 180 22.87 -32.21 8.54
CA GLY A 180 23.37 -33.26 7.64
C GLY A 180 22.55 -34.55 7.60
N GLY A 181 21.21 -34.47 7.74
CA GLY A 181 20.33 -35.63 7.62
C GLY A 181 20.00 -35.98 6.17
N ARG A 182 20.43 -37.15 5.70
CA ARG A 182 20.13 -37.70 4.36
C ARG A 182 18.63 -38.05 4.29
N ASN A 183 17.89 -37.40 3.38
CA ASN A 183 16.48 -37.76 3.11
C ASN A 183 16.41 -39.20 2.60
N ALA A 184 15.58 -40.03 3.25
CA ALA A 184 15.09 -41.30 2.73
C ALA A 184 13.82 -41.06 1.91
#